data_AF-A0A7X3TS88-F1
#
_entry.id   AF-A0A7X3TS88-F1
#
_cell.length_a   1.000
_cell.length_b   1.000
_cell.length_c   1.000
_cell.angle_alpha   90.00
_cell.angle_beta   90.00
_cell.angle_gamma   90.00
#
_symmetry.space_group_name_H-M   'P 1'
#
loop_
_entity.id
_entity.type
_entity.pdbx_description
1 polymer ?
#
loop_
_entity_poly.entity_id
_entity_poly.type
_entity_poly.pdbx_seq_one_letter_code
_entity_poly.pdbx_strand_id
1 'polypeptide(L)' 'VPDAAFIIFRETRGPMHAKELCQRLLEGGMQIRGKTPVTSIATSLKRDPRFKKVGPNTFANVESTEKSVNASG' A
#
# COMPACT_ATOMS: atom_id res chain seq x y z
N VAL A 1 7.09 -7.21 3.41
CA VAL A 1 5.75 -6.56 3.21
C VAL A 1 5.89 -5.21 2.51
N PRO A 2 6.64 -4.21 3.02
CA PRO A 2 6.66 -2.88 2.39
C PRO A 2 7.14 -2.87 0.94
N ASP A 3 8.14 -3.67 0.58
CA ASP A 3 8.64 -3.71 -0.81
C ASP A 3 7.62 -4.32 -1.79
N ALA A 4 6.98 -5.42 -1.41
CA ALA A 4 5.91 -6.01 -2.20
C ALA A 4 4.70 -5.07 -2.32
N ALA A 5 4.37 -4.35 -1.24
CA ALA A 5 3.33 -3.32 -1.28
C ALA A 5 3.70 -2.19 -2.25
N PHE A 6 4.96 -1.74 -2.24
CA PHE A 6 5.44 -0.69 -3.14
C PHE A 6 5.23 -1.06 -4.62
N ILE A 7 5.54 -2.30 -4.99
CA ILE A 7 5.31 -2.83 -6.35
C ILE A 7 3.81 -2.75 -6.70
N ILE A 8 2.94 -3.27 -5.82
CA ILE A 8 1.48 -3.24 -6.03
C ILE A 8 0.97 -1.80 -6.20
N PHE A 9 1.42 -0.86 -5.36
CA PHE A 9 1.01 0.55 -5.47
C PHE A 9 1.48 1.23 -6.77
N ARG A 10 2.65 0.84 -7.29
CA ARG A 10 3.15 1.34 -8.58
C ARG A 10 2.32 0.83 -9.76
N GLU A 11 1.81 -0.40 -9.67
CA GLU A 11 0.95 -1.02 -10.68
C GLU A 11 -0.46 -0.43 -10.66
N THR A 12 -1.06 -0.27 -9.48
CA THR A 12 -2.45 0.21 -9.35
C THR A 12 -2.61 1.72 -9.44
N ARG A 13 -1.51 2.49 -9.26
CA ARG A 13 -1.46 3.96 -9.36
C ARG A 13 -2.52 4.70 -8.53
N GLY A 14 -2.88 4.17 -7.36
CA GLY A 14 -3.88 4.81 -6.50
C GLY A 14 -3.84 4.37 -5.04
N PRO A 15 -4.54 5.09 -4.14
CA PRO A 15 -4.70 4.67 -2.76
C PRO A 15 -5.40 3.32 -2.64
N MET A 16 -5.03 2.53 -1.64
CA MET A 16 -5.55 1.18 -1.43
C MET A 16 -5.82 0.93 0.05
N HIS A 17 -6.94 0.27 0.34
CA HIS A 17 -7.25 -0.16 1.69
C HIS A 17 -6.37 -1.35 2.09
N ALA A 18 -5.93 -1.41 3.35
CA ALA A 18 -5.01 -2.44 3.85
C ALA A 18 -5.56 -3.87 3.69
N LYS A 19 -6.89 -4.04 3.71
CA LYS A 19 -7.55 -5.33 3.44
C LYS A 19 -7.35 -5.78 1.98
N GLU A 20 -7.52 -4.86 1.03
CA GLU A 20 -7.31 -5.15 -0.40
C GLU A 20 -5.84 -5.45 -0.68
N LEU A 21 -4.94 -4.65 -0.11
CA LEU A 21 -3.50 -4.91 -0.22
C LEU A 21 -3.13 -6.28 0.35
N CYS A 22 -3.71 -6.67 1.49
CA CYS A 22 -3.50 -7.98 2.07
C CYS A 22 -3.92 -9.10 1.11
N GLN A 23 -5.08 -8.95 0.45
CA GLN A 23 -5.56 -9.92 -0.52
C GLN A 23 -4.59 -10.05 -1.70
N ARG A 24 -4.18 -8.93 -2.31
CA ARG A 24 -3.23 -8.93 -3.44
C ARG A 24 -1.87 -9.52 -3.09
N LEU A 25 -1.38 -9.27 -1.87
CA LEU A 25 -0.14 -9.89 -1.39
C LEU A 25 -0.25 -11.42 -1.28
N LEU A 26 -1.39 -11.92 -0.76
CA LEU A 26 -1.66 -13.36 -0.66
C LEU A 26 -1.81 -14.00 -2.04
N GLU A 27 -2.55 -13.35 -2.95
CA GLU A 27 -2.70 -13.79 -4.34
C GLU A 27 -1.36 -13.81 -5.09
N GLY A 28 -0.44 -12.88 -4.77
CA GLY A 28 0.94 -12.87 -5.26
C GLY A 28 1.89 -13.88 -4.57
N GLY A 29 1.36 -14.78 -3.74
CA GLY A 29 2.13 -15.86 -3.11
C GLY A 29 2.85 -15.46 -1.81
N MET A 30 2.63 -14.25 -1.28
CA MET A 30 3.22 -13.86 0.01
C MET A 30 2.62 -14.68 1.15
N GLN A 31 3.48 -15.33 1.93
CA GLN A 31 3.08 -16.05 3.14
C GLN A 31 3.08 -15.10 4.34
N ILE A 32 1.90 -14.76 4.88
CA ILE A 32 1.77 -13.94 6.09
C ILE A 32 1.37 -14.82 7.28
N ARG A 33 2.31 -15.08 8.20
CA ARG A 33 2.15 -16.07 9.28
C ARG A 33 1.52 -15.53 10.58
N GLY A 34 0.72 -14.46 10.51
CA GLY A 34 0.13 -13.81 11.68
C GLY A 34 -1.39 -13.96 11.76
N LYS A 35 -1.96 -13.94 12.97
CA LYS A 35 -3.43 -13.95 13.19
C LYS A 35 -4.13 -12.67 12.70
N THR A 36 -3.37 -11.57 12.56
CA THR A 36 -3.88 -10.24 12.19
C THR A 36 -3.08 -9.66 11.01
N PRO A 37 -3.16 -10.26 9.82
CA PRO A 37 -2.33 -9.89 8.67
C PRO A 37 -2.58 -8.44 8.22
N VAL A 38 -3.85 -8.00 8.19
CA VAL A 38 -4.21 -6.62 7.83
C VAL A 38 -3.61 -5.59 8.79
N THR A 39 -3.70 -5.83 10.10
CA THR A 39 -3.11 -4.94 11.12
C THR A 39 -1.59 -4.89 11.00
N SER A 40 -0.95 -6.04 10.78
CA SER A 40 0.49 -6.14 10.62
C SER A 40 0.98 -5.39 9.37
N ILE A 41 0.26 -5.49 8.26
CA ILE A 41 0.51 -4.71 7.04
C ILE A 41 0.34 -3.22 7.33
N ALA A 42 -0.79 -2.80 7.88
CA ALA A 42 -1.07 -1.38 8.16
C ALA A 42 0.00 -0.76 9.06
N THR A 43 0.43 -1.47 10.11
CA THR A 43 1.50 -1.02 11.00
C THR A 43 2.86 -0.96 10.29
N SER A 44 3.14 -1.89 9.38
CA SER A 44 4.37 -1.87 8.57
C SER A 44 4.39 -0.67 7.62
N LEU A 45 3.27 -0.38 6.95
CA LEU A 45 3.16 0.78 6.05
C LEU A 45 3.25 2.11 6.79
N LYS A 46 2.65 2.23 7.99
CA LYS A 46 2.74 3.45 8.81
C LYS A 46 4.19 3.81 9.20
N ARG A 47 5.09 2.83 9.27
CA ARG A 47 6.50 3.02 9.66
C ARG A 47 7.44 3.21 8.47
N ASP A 48 6.96 3.01 7.25
CA ASP A 48 7.78 3.11 6.04
C ASP A 48 7.49 4.46 5.34
N PRO A 49 8.52 5.30 5.13
CA PRO A 49 8.35 6.67 4.64
C PRO A 49 7.83 6.75 3.20
N ARG A 50 7.85 5.64 2.43
CA ARG A 50 7.31 5.58 1.07
C ARG A 50 5.78 5.60 1.04
N PHE A 51 5.11 5.44 2.19
CA PHE A 51 3.66 5.36 2.28
C PHE A 51 3.06 6.44 3.18
N LYS A 52 1.90 6.94 2.79
CA LYS A 52 1.09 7.88 3.56
C LYS A 52 -0.30 7.30 3.82
N LYS A 53 -0.79 7.40 5.05
CA LYS A 53 -2.19 7.10 5.36
C LYS A 53 -3.06 8.26 4.88
N VAL A 54 -3.95 7.99 3.93
CA VAL A 54 -4.83 8.98 3.30
C VAL A 54 -6.31 8.79 3.67
N GLY A 55 -6.63 7.75 4.45
CA GLY A 55 -7.97 7.49 4.95
C GLY A 55 -8.00 6.43 6.05
N PRO A 56 -9.17 6.02 6.57
CA PRO A 56 -9.30 4.88 7.48
C PRO A 56 -8.73 3.61 6.84
N ASN A 57 -7.61 3.11 7.39
CA ASN A 57 -6.86 1.96 6.85
C ASN A 57 -6.55 2.02 5.34
N THR A 58 -6.50 3.23 4.76
CA THR A 58 -6.17 3.45 3.34
C THR A 58 -4.82 4.15 3.23
N PHE A 59 -3.96 3.61 2.38
CA PHE A 59 -2.59 4.07 2.17
C PHE A 59 -2.36 4.42 0.71
N ALA A 60 -1.44 5.34 0.45
CA ALA A 60 -0.95 5.67 -0.88
C ALA A 60 0.58 5.70 -0.88
N ASN A 61 1.18 5.45 -2.03
CA ASN A 61 2.60 5.69 -2.25
C ASN A 61 2.86 7.20 -2.41
N VAL A 62 3.87 7.73 -1.72
CA VAL A 62 4.23 9.15 -1.75
C VAL A 62 4.65 9.61 -3.16
N GLU A 63 5.32 8.75 -3.94
CA GLU A 63 5.70 9.06 -5.34
C GLU A 63 4.48 9.29 -6.25
N SER A 64 3.36 8.65 -5.96
CA SER A 64 2.13 8.79 -6.76
C SER A 64 1.37 10.09 -6.46
N THR A 65 1.68 10.77 -5.35
CA THR A 65 0.97 12.02 -4.98
C THR A 65 1.48 13.25 -5.73
N GLU A 66 2.63 13.18 -6.40
CA GLU A 66 3.20 14.30 -7.15
C GLU A 66 2.88 14.27 -8.66
N LYS A 67 2.52 13.11 -9.21
CA LYS A 67 2.30 12.98 -10.68
C LYS A 67 0.89 13.29 -11.17
N SER A 68 -0.09 13.49 -10.28
CA SER A 68 -1.47 13.81 -10.70
C SER A 68 -1.78 15.31 -10.80
N VAL A 69 -0.85 16.20 -10.43
CA VAL A 69 -1.06 17.67 -10.49
C VAL A 69 -0.43 18.35 -11.71
N ASN A 70 0.38 17.64 -12.52
CA ASN A 70 1.16 18.25 -13.61
C ASN A 70 0.89 17.67 -15.01
N ALA A 71 -0.17 16.89 -15.23
CA ALA A 71 -0.49 16.28 -16.54
C ALA A 71 -1.61 16.99 -17.30
N SER A 72 -1.86 18.27 -17.00
CA SER A 72 -2.84 19.12 -17.67
C SER A 72 -2.35 20.57 -17.77
N GLY A 73 -1.15 20.74 -18.31
CA GLY A 73 -0.57 22.02 -18.73
C GLY A 73 -0.09 21.95 -20.17
#